data_AF-A0A3D5XTG0-F1
#
_entry.id   AF-A0A3D5XTG0-F1
#
_cell.length_a   1.000
_cell.length_b   1.000
_cell.length_c   1.000
_cell.angle_alpha   90.00
_cell.angle_beta   90.00
_cell.angle_gamma   90.00
#
_symmetry.space_group_name_H-M   'P 1'
#
loop_
_entity.id
_entity.type
_entity.pdbx_description
1 polymer ?
#
loop_
_entity_poly.entity_id
_entity_poly.type
_entity_poly.pdbx_seq_one_letter_code
_entity_poly.pdbx_strand_id
1 'polypeptide(L)' 'MSYQAPRGTQDIYGEDVLNWRSIEKKIYKLCNLYGYEEIRTPIFEDTKVFKRENDSSDMVNKEMYTFT' A
#
# COMPACT_ATOMS: atom_id res chain seq x y z
N MET A 1 -30.23 3.30 6.18
CA MET A 1 -29.20 2.54 5.44
C MET A 1 -28.07 2.22 6.40
N SER A 2 -27.63 0.96 6.45
CA SER A 2 -26.45 0.54 7.22
C SER A 2 -25.25 0.59 6.30
N TYR A 3 -24.19 1.32 6.69
CA TYR A 3 -22.93 1.31 5.98
C TYR A 3 -22.14 0.05 6.35
N GLN A 4 -21.44 -0.54 5.38
CA GLN A 4 -20.59 -1.70 5.54
C GLN A 4 -19.28 -1.46 4.80
N ALA A 5 -18.20 -2.07 5.28
CA ALA A 5 -16.91 -2.00 4.61
C ALA A 5 -17.00 -2.61 3.20
N PRO A 6 -16.40 -1.99 2.17
CA PRO A 6 -16.32 -2.58 0.84
C PRO A 6 -15.67 -3.97 0.88
N ARG A 7 -16.17 -4.90 0.07
CA ARG A 7 -15.59 -6.25 -0.04
C ARG A 7 -14.12 -6.15 -0.44
N GLY A 8 -13.26 -6.86 0.27
CA GLY A 8 -11.80 -6.83 0.05
C GLY A 8 -11.06 -5.78 0.90
N THR A 9 -11.78 -5.02 1.73
CA THR A 9 -11.18 -4.12 2.73
C THR A 9 -11.45 -4.65 4.15
N GLN A 10 -10.59 -4.28 5.10
CA GLN A 10 -10.72 -4.69 6.49
C GLN A 10 -10.25 -3.58 7.42
N ASP A 11 -10.94 -3.41 8.56
CA ASP A 11 -10.47 -2.59 9.65
C ASP A 11 -9.39 -3.34 10.43
N ILE A 12 -8.25 -2.69 10.68
CA ILE A 12 -7.17 -3.24 11.49
C ILE A 12 -7.26 -2.56 12.87
N TYR A 13 -7.62 -3.31 13.92
CA TYR A 13 -7.81 -2.79 15.27
C TYR A 13 -7.47 -3.84 16.35
N GLY A 14 -7.49 -3.44 17.62
CA GLY A 14 -7.24 -4.36 18.75
C GLY A 14 -5.85 -4.98 18.72
N GLU A 15 -5.78 -6.29 18.88
CA GLU A 15 -4.54 -7.06 18.88
C GLU A 15 -3.83 -7.03 17.51
N ASP A 16 -4.58 -6.95 16.41
CA ASP A 16 -4.00 -6.93 15.06
C ASP A 16 -3.10 -5.71 14.87
N VAL A 17 -3.51 -4.53 15.34
CA VAL A 17 -2.68 -3.32 15.28
C VAL A 17 -1.37 -3.49 16.07
N LEU A 18 -1.40 -4.23 17.18
CA LEU A 18 -0.19 -4.50 17.96
C LEU A 18 0.78 -5.39 17.18
N ASN A 19 0.26 -6.40 16.48
CA ASN A 19 1.04 -7.29 15.62
C ASN A 19 1.66 -6.53 14.43
N TRP A 20 0.87 -5.69 13.75
CA TRP A 20 1.37 -4.82 12.67
C TRP A 20 2.51 -3.93 13.14
N ARG A 21 2.30 -3.19 14.24
CA ARG A 21 3.33 -2.31 14.83
C ARG A 21 4.60 -3.07 15.24
N SER A 22 4.46 -4.32 15.71
CA SER A 22 5.61 -5.15 16.09
C SER A 22 6.49 -5.49 14.88
N ILE A 23 5.87 -5.82 13.74
CA ILE A 23 6.57 -6.11 12.49
C ILE A 23 7.20 -4.84 11.93
N GLU A 24 6.44 -3.75 11.83
CA GLU A 24 6.94 -2.45 11.34
C GLU A 24 8.19 -1.99 12.11
N LYS A 25 8.17 -2.06 13.44
CA LYS A 25 9.34 -1.71 14.28
C LYS A 25 10.59 -2.50 13.93
N LYS A 26 10.46 -3.80 13.62
CA LYS A 26 11.60 -4.63 13.22
C LYS A 26 12.15 -4.20 11.87
N ILE A 27 11.27 -3.90 10.90
CA ILE A 27 11.65 -3.41 9.58
C ILE A 27 12.39 -2.07 9.70
N TYR A 28 11.82 -1.10 10.43
CA TYR A 28 12.45 0.20 10.66
C TYR A 28 13.83 0.08 11.31
N LYS A 29 13.96 -0.78 12.34
CA LYS A 29 15.25 -1.02 12.98
C LYS A 29 16.28 -1.58 12.01
N LEU A 30 15.88 -2.49 11.12
CA LEU A 30 16.76 -3.08 10.12
C LEU A 30 17.20 -2.04 9.08
N CYS A 31 16.25 -1.29 8.50
CA CYS A 31 16.56 -0.24 7.52
C CYS A 31 17.53 0.80 8.10
N ASN A 32 17.29 1.26 9.32
CA ASN A 32 18.17 2.22 10.01
C ASN A 32 19.57 1.67 10.25
N LEU A 33 19.71 0.38 10.57
CA LEU A 33 21.02 -0.26 10.78
C LEU A 33 21.90 -0.21 9.52
N TYR A 34 21.27 -0.23 8.34
CA TYR A 34 21.96 -0.18 7.05
C TYR A 34 21.94 1.22 6.41
N GLY A 35 21.50 2.26 7.13
CA GLY A 35 21.53 3.64 6.65
C GLY A 35 20.47 4.00 5.61
N TYR A 36 19.39 3.22 5.51
CA TYR A 36 18.24 3.58 4.67
C TYR A 36 17.37 4.60 5.40
N GLU A 37 16.92 5.63 4.67
CA GLU A 37 16.00 6.65 5.16
C GLU A 37 14.58 6.42 4.65
N GLU A 38 13.59 6.80 5.46
CA GLU A 38 12.18 6.67 5.09
C GLU A 38 11.77 7.76 4.08
N ILE A 39 11.13 7.34 2.99
CA ILE A 39 10.40 8.22 2.07
C ILE A 39 8.92 7.82 2.07
N ARG A 40 8.02 8.81 2.14
CA ARG A 40 6.58 8.61 2.04
C ARG A 40 6.04 9.28 0.78
N THR A 41 5.57 8.48 -0.16
CA THR A 41 4.95 8.97 -1.40
C THR A 41 3.44 9.16 -1.22
N PRO A 42 2.79 9.93 -2.10
CA PRO A 42 1.33 9.94 -2.22
C PRO A 42 0.74 8.53 -2.44
N ILE A 43 -0.53 8.33 -2.03
CA ILE A 43 -1.25 7.05 -2.17
C ILE A 43 -1.68 6.80 -3.62
N PHE A 44 -1.91 7.86 -4.38
CA PHE A 44 -2.25 7.81 -5.80
C PHE A 44 -1.31 8.74 -6.57
N GLU A 45 -1.10 8.43 -7.84
CA GLU A 45 -0.24 9.19 -8.76
C GLU A 45 -0.93 9.30 -10.14
N ASP A 46 -0.41 10.15 -11.02
CA ASP A 46 -0.84 10.18 -12.42
C ASP A 46 -0.67 8.78 -13.04
N THR A 47 -1.66 8.29 -13.78
CA THR A 47 -1.65 6.94 -14.36
C THR A 47 -0.39 6.67 -15.20
N LYS A 48 0.24 7.69 -15.79
CA LYS A 48 1.48 7.57 -16.56
C LYS A 48 2.69 7.13 -15.73
N VAL A 49 2.65 7.28 -14.41
CA VAL A 49 3.71 6.76 -13.50
C VAL A 49 3.74 5.23 -13.54
N PHE A 50 2.57 4.59 -13.65
CA PHE A 50 2.43 3.14 -13.64
C PHE A 50 2.25 2.52 -15.03
N LYS A 51 1.56 3.21 -15.95
CA LYS A 51 1.23 2.70 -17.28
C LYS A 51 2.28 3.09 -18.31
N ARG A 52 3.25 2.20 -18.53
CA ARG A 52 4.25 2.31 -19.61
C ARG A 52 3.71 1.73 -20.91
N GLU A 53 4.18 2.24 -22.05
CA GLU A 53 3.58 1.99 -23.38
C GLU A 53 3.54 0.51 -23.84
N ASN A 54 4.35 -0.37 -23.25
CA ASN A 54 4.40 -1.81 -23.59
C ASN A 54 4.26 -2.72 -22.36
N ASP A 55 3.52 -2.30 -21.33
CA ASP A 55 3.36 -3.11 -20.13
C ASP A 55 2.28 -4.20 -20.30
N SER A 56 2.71 -5.46 -20.27
CA SER A 56 1.85 -6.64 -20.36
C SER A 56 1.39 -7.16 -18.99
N SER A 57 1.73 -6.48 -17.90
CA SER A 57 1.36 -6.88 -16.54
C SER A 57 -0.15 -6.82 -16.34
N ASP A 58 -0.71 -7.86 -15.72
CA ASP A 58 -2.12 -7.89 -15.31
C ASP A 58 -2.43 -6.76 -14.31
N MET A 59 -1.44 -6.35 -13.49
CA MET A 59 -1.60 -5.23 -12.55
C MET A 59 -2.04 -3.96 -13.27
N VAL A 60 -1.32 -3.59 -14.35
CA VAL A 60 -1.59 -2.37 -15.13
C VAL A 60 -2.89 -2.49 -15.92
N ASN A 61 -3.23 -3.70 -16.38
CA ASN A 61 -4.36 -3.89 -17.30
C ASN A 61 -5.69 -4.17 -16.59
N LYS A 62 -5.69 -4.69 -15.36
CA LYS A 62 -6.91 -5.20 -14.69
C LYS A 62 -7.05 -4.80 -13.22
N GLU A 63 -5.98 -4.41 -12.54
CA GLU A 63 -5.97 -4.29 -11.07
C GLU A 63 -5.80 -2.86 -10.55
N MET A 64 -5.53 -1.87 -11.43
CA MET A 64 -5.43 -0.46 -11.04
C MET A 64 -6.81 0.19 -10.81
N TYR A 65 -6.95 0.90 -9.69
CA TYR A 65 -8.05 1.84 -9.49
C TYR A 65 -7.73 3.18 -10.15
N THR A 66 -8.22 3.39 -11.38
CA THR A 66 -8.12 4.67 -12.11
C THR A 66 -9.48 5.37 -12.14
N PHE A 67 -9.48 6.68 -11.87
CA PHE A 67 -10.66 7.52 -11.79
C PHE A 67 -10.47 8.80 -12.64
N THR A 68 -11.57 9.40 -13.09
CA THR A 68 -11.62 10.62 -13.94
C THR A 68 -12.41 11.72 -13.27
#